data_AF-A0A8B7DAI3-F1
#
_entry.id   AF-A0A8B7DAI3-F1
#
_cell.length_a   1.000
_cell.length_b   1.000
_cell.length_c   1.000
_cell.angle_alpha   90.00
_cell.angle_beta   90.00
_cell.angle_gamma   90.00
#
_symmetry.space_group_name_H-M   'P 1'
#
loop_
_entity.id
_entity.type
_entity.pdbx_description
1 polymer ?
#
loop_
_entity_poly.entity_id
_entity_poly.type
_entity_poly.pdbx_seq_one_letter_code
_entity_poly.pdbx_strand_id
1 'polypeptide(L)'
;MVQQKNLSSCIELIYNGADINAKDQNGVTPLHLAVLNDDLDILRSLLFLGADVSIKDNNGKTAMDYIDQNEKYSNDIKEIFSLFEIDKDKVIEIKKPQSSITSSHTQSILKMKTKKEAVLSLDGGGMRGLILIEILLTLEALTGCQINDLFDWISGTSTGSILALSIANGKSLRYVQQAYLRLGHKCFVGSKPYSTELMDSFLKSEFGEDKKMNEVKYPKLIIPAVLTDRKPAMLHIFRNYDAPYEDNYQIKDDKIQQPSLPSDQTMWSSVRNSCSAPVYFRPNDRYIDGGFIANNPTLDTISEIYKYKKYLGNKSEKQAANIRVIVSLGTGQYTLEPAKPIDVHFPSTIWETPEVVGSLKDLVYLILEQVNGRDYHVVDRAQSWCEMTGINYFRFNPLLSNVISLNEIDDRILLGMVCDTRKMIASRLDELCKVANLLLGNE
;
A
#
# COMPACT_ATOMS: atom_id res chain seq x y z
N MET A 1 14.10 -27.85 -4.27
CA MET A 1 13.35 -27.20 -5.37
C MET A 1 14.22 -26.24 -6.17
N VAL A 2 14.96 -25.32 -5.54
CA VAL A 2 15.95 -24.49 -6.26
C VAL A 2 17.01 -25.34 -6.97
N GLN A 3 17.54 -26.37 -6.31
CA GLN A 3 18.46 -27.33 -6.95
C GLN A 3 17.85 -28.07 -8.15
N GLN A 4 16.52 -28.20 -8.18
CA GLN A 4 15.78 -28.87 -9.25
C GLN A 4 15.28 -27.89 -10.33
N LYS A 5 15.63 -26.60 -10.24
CA LYS A 5 15.20 -25.54 -11.17
C LYS A 5 13.68 -25.45 -11.37
N ASN A 6 12.92 -25.71 -10.30
CA ASN A 6 11.46 -25.68 -10.33
C ASN A 6 10.94 -24.38 -9.68
N LEU A 7 10.73 -23.35 -10.51
CA LEU A 7 10.28 -22.03 -10.07
C LEU A 7 8.93 -22.08 -9.36
N SER A 8 7.92 -22.70 -9.98
CA SER A 8 6.55 -22.73 -9.47
C SER A 8 6.48 -23.34 -8.06
N SER A 9 7.23 -24.43 -7.84
CA SER A 9 7.28 -25.07 -6.51
C SER A 9 8.01 -24.22 -5.49
N CYS A 10 9.03 -23.45 -5.89
CA CYS A 10 9.70 -22.52 -4.98
C CYS A 10 8.75 -21.40 -4.53
N ILE A 11 8.03 -20.79 -5.47
CA ILE A 11 7.07 -19.72 -5.19
C ILE A 11 5.94 -20.23 -4.29
N GLU A 12 5.36 -21.38 -4.61
CA GLU A 12 4.29 -21.99 -3.82
C GLU A 12 4.74 -22.29 -2.38
N LEU A 13 5.96 -22.82 -2.19
CA LEU A 13 6.50 -23.07 -0.86
C LEU A 13 6.65 -21.77 -0.05
N ILE A 14 7.19 -20.71 -0.66
CA ILE A 14 7.36 -19.41 0.02
C ILE A 14 6.00 -18.80 0.37
N TYR A 15 5.00 -18.92 -0.51
CA TYR A 15 3.63 -18.50 -0.20
C TYR A 15 3.02 -19.25 0.97
N ASN A 16 3.40 -20.52 1.16
CA ASN A 16 2.96 -21.34 2.28
C ASN A 16 3.89 -21.24 3.51
N GLY A 17 4.78 -20.24 3.56
CA GLY A 17 5.57 -19.91 4.74
C GLY A 17 6.92 -20.63 4.83
N ALA A 18 7.42 -21.21 3.74
CA ALA A 18 8.80 -21.68 3.71
C ALA A 18 9.78 -20.52 3.97
N ASP A 19 10.79 -20.79 4.79
CA ASP A 19 11.84 -19.81 5.06
C ASP A 19 12.72 -19.62 3.82
N ILE A 20 12.61 -18.44 3.21
CA ILE A 20 13.35 -18.04 2.01
C ILE A 20 14.87 -17.97 2.25
N ASN A 21 15.29 -17.81 3.50
CA ASN A 21 16.67 -17.67 3.92
C ASN A 21 17.22 -18.93 4.61
N ALA A 22 16.48 -20.03 4.54
CA ALA A 22 16.89 -21.30 5.14
C ALA A 22 18.29 -21.70 4.67
N LYS A 23 19.16 -22.03 5.62
CA LYS A 23 20.52 -22.49 5.36
C LYS A 23 20.58 -24.01 5.31
N ASP A 24 21.29 -24.54 4.32
CA ASP A 24 21.67 -25.95 4.31
C ASP A 24 22.87 -26.23 5.25
N GLN A 25 23.38 -27.46 5.21
CA GLN A 25 24.53 -27.90 6.03
C GLN A 25 25.81 -27.11 5.76
N ASN A 26 25.93 -26.50 4.58
CA ASN A 26 27.06 -25.67 4.16
C ASN A 26 26.81 -24.18 4.38
N GLY A 27 25.71 -23.81 5.06
CA GLY A 27 25.31 -22.42 5.25
C GLY A 27 24.75 -21.78 3.98
N VAL A 28 24.56 -22.54 2.90
CA VAL A 28 24.11 -22.07 1.59
C VAL A 28 22.61 -21.84 1.63
N THR A 29 22.17 -20.67 1.16
CA THR A 29 20.75 -20.30 1.07
C THR A 29 20.17 -20.61 -0.32
N PRO A 30 18.84 -20.62 -0.49
CA PRO A 30 18.19 -20.64 -1.79
C PRO A 30 18.76 -19.63 -2.79
N LEU A 31 19.13 -18.43 -2.31
CA LEU A 31 19.68 -17.38 -3.15
C LEU A 31 21.06 -17.73 -3.71
N HIS A 32 21.94 -18.32 -2.90
CA HIS A 32 23.23 -18.84 -3.36
C HIS A 32 23.04 -19.93 -4.42
N LEU A 33 22.12 -20.86 -4.20
CA LEU A 33 21.85 -21.94 -5.15
C LEU A 33 21.32 -21.41 -6.48
N ALA A 34 20.47 -20.38 -6.47
CA ALA A 34 19.96 -19.76 -7.69
C ALA A 34 21.08 -19.13 -8.52
N VAL A 35 22.03 -18.43 -7.86
CA VAL A 35 23.25 -17.90 -8.51
C VAL A 35 24.10 -19.02 -9.09
N LEU A 36 24.47 -20.03 -8.28
CA LEU A 36 25.34 -21.13 -8.71
C LEU A 36 24.75 -21.94 -9.86
N ASN A 37 23.42 -22.01 -9.95
CA ASN A 37 22.70 -22.71 -11.00
C ASN A 37 22.49 -21.87 -12.28
N ASP A 38 22.86 -20.59 -12.26
CA ASP A 38 22.62 -19.61 -13.33
C ASP A 38 21.11 -19.52 -13.68
N ASP A 39 20.26 -19.58 -12.66
CA ASP A 39 18.79 -19.56 -12.80
C ASP A 39 18.25 -18.17 -12.46
N LEU A 40 18.21 -17.32 -13.49
CA LEU A 40 17.76 -15.93 -13.39
C LEU A 40 16.34 -15.79 -12.87
N ASP A 41 15.45 -16.71 -13.23
CA ASP A 41 14.04 -16.59 -12.86
C ASP A 41 13.85 -16.92 -11.38
N ILE A 42 14.47 -18.00 -10.89
CA ILE A 42 14.45 -18.30 -9.45
C ILE A 42 15.17 -17.21 -8.66
N LEU A 43 16.32 -16.74 -9.13
CA LEU A 43 17.07 -15.66 -8.50
C LEU A 43 16.20 -14.41 -8.29
N ARG A 44 15.56 -13.96 -9.38
CA ARG A 44 14.67 -12.81 -9.38
C ARG A 44 13.48 -12.99 -8.44
N SER A 45 12.82 -14.15 -8.49
CA SER A 45 11.69 -14.43 -7.60
C SER A 45 12.11 -14.48 -6.13
N LEU A 46 13.28 -15.02 -5.81
CA LEU A 46 13.79 -15.02 -4.44
C LEU A 46 14.05 -13.59 -3.93
N LEU A 47 14.69 -12.74 -4.75
CA LEU A 47 14.91 -11.33 -4.39
C LEU A 47 13.59 -10.57 -4.20
N PHE A 48 12.63 -10.76 -5.12
CA PHE A 48 11.28 -10.21 -5.02
C PHE A 48 10.56 -10.60 -3.73
N LEU A 49 10.72 -11.85 -3.31
CA LEU A 49 10.12 -12.40 -2.09
C LEU A 49 10.93 -12.09 -0.82
N GLY A 50 11.99 -11.28 -0.92
CA GLY A 50 12.74 -10.76 0.23
C GLY A 50 13.88 -11.64 0.71
N ALA A 51 14.51 -12.42 -0.18
CA ALA A 51 15.74 -13.13 0.15
C ALA A 51 16.83 -12.15 0.59
N ASP A 52 17.50 -12.46 1.69
CA ASP A 52 18.56 -11.62 2.26
C ASP A 52 19.87 -11.85 1.50
N VAL A 53 20.25 -10.84 0.73
CA VAL A 53 21.48 -10.80 -0.09
C VAL A 53 22.75 -10.81 0.75
N SER A 54 22.66 -10.45 2.03
CA SER A 54 23.83 -10.28 2.91
C SER A 54 24.23 -11.54 3.67
N ILE A 55 23.44 -12.62 3.55
CA ILE A 55 23.73 -13.88 4.23
C ILE A 55 24.99 -14.51 3.63
N LYS A 56 25.90 -14.92 4.52
CA LYS A 56 27.11 -15.67 4.16
C LYS A 56 26.94 -17.17 4.37
N ASP A 57 27.52 -17.94 3.47
CA ASP A 57 27.72 -19.39 3.60
C ASP A 57 28.85 -19.72 4.60
N ASN A 58 29.15 -21.01 4.79
CA ASN A 58 30.22 -21.46 5.69
C ASN A 58 31.64 -21.07 5.19
N ASN A 59 31.78 -20.67 3.93
CA ASN A 59 33.04 -20.13 3.39
C ASN A 59 33.15 -18.61 3.58
N GLY A 60 32.15 -17.97 4.21
CA GLY A 60 32.11 -16.53 4.41
C GLY A 60 31.73 -15.74 3.16
N LYS A 61 31.21 -16.40 2.12
CA LYS A 61 30.79 -15.79 0.84
C LYS A 61 29.28 -15.55 0.83
N THR A 62 28.89 -14.39 0.32
CA THR A 62 27.51 -14.05 -0.04
C THR A 62 27.17 -14.55 -1.44
N ALA A 63 25.89 -14.51 -1.82
CA ALA A 63 25.48 -14.82 -3.19
C ALA A 63 26.13 -13.88 -4.23
N MET A 64 26.31 -12.60 -3.88
CA MET A 64 26.97 -11.60 -4.74
C MET A 64 28.47 -11.89 -4.94
N ASP A 65 29.16 -12.40 -3.91
CA ASP A 65 30.59 -12.77 -4.02
C ASP A 65 30.84 -13.83 -5.10
N TYR A 66 29.89 -14.76 -5.29
CA TYR A 66 29.96 -15.75 -6.37
C TYR A 66 29.73 -15.14 -7.75
N ILE A 67 28.95 -14.06 -7.84
CA ILE A 67 28.69 -13.33 -9.09
C ILE A 67 29.95 -12.56 -9.51
N ASP A 68 30.59 -11.86 -8.57
CA ASP A 68 31.77 -11.05 -8.87
C ASP A 68 33.01 -11.86 -9.23
N GLN A 69 33.11 -13.10 -8.75
CA GLN A 69 34.22 -14.01 -9.07
C GLN A 69 34.11 -14.65 -10.47
N ASN A 70 33.01 -14.45 -11.19
CA ASN A 70 32.75 -15.14 -12.46
C ASN A 70 32.23 -14.18 -13.53
N GLU A 71 33.05 -13.91 -14.55
CA GLU A 71 32.74 -13.03 -15.67
C GLU A 71 31.56 -13.50 -16.54
N LYS A 72 31.08 -14.74 -16.34
CA LYS A 72 29.95 -15.31 -17.09
C LYS A 72 28.61 -14.64 -16.76
N TYR A 73 28.43 -14.11 -15.55
CA TYR A 73 27.14 -13.56 -15.13
C TYR A 73 26.87 -12.21 -15.81
N SER A 74 25.63 -12.01 -16.27
CA SER A 74 25.26 -10.78 -16.97
C SER A 74 25.30 -9.56 -16.04
N ASN A 75 25.63 -8.40 -16.60
CA ASN A 75 25.55 -7.12 -15.88
C ASN A 75 24.16 -6.89 -15.26
N ASP A 76 23.10 -7.41 -15.89
CA ASP A 76 21.74 -7.35 -15.38
C ASP A 76 21.58 -7.97 -14.00
N ILE A 77 22.27 -9.08 -13.71
CA ILE A 77 22.23 -9.71 -12.37
C ILE A 77 22.84 -8.77 -11.33
N LYS A 78 24.00 -8.20 -11.65
CA LYS A 78 24.72 -7.28 -10.75
C LYS A 78 23.89 -6.03 -10.47
N GLU A 79 23.24 -5.48 -11.48
CA GLU A 79 22.31 -4.35 -11.33
C GLU A 79 21.11 -4.73 -10.45
N ILE A 80 20.53 -5.93 -10.63
CA ILE A 80 19.42 -6.36 -9.78
C ILE A 80 19.88 -6.49 -8.33
N PHE A 81 21.01 -7.13 -8.04
CA PHE A 81 21.50 -7.26 -6.66
C PHE A 81 21.73 -5.90 -5.98
N SER A 82 22.33 -4.95 -6.69
CA SER A 82 22.60 -3.62 -6.12
C SER A 82 21.31 -2.84 -5.79
N LEU A 83 20.18 -3.14 -6.44
CA LEU A 83 18.87 -2.58 -6.07
C LEU A 83 18.30 -3.15 -4.76
N PHE A 84 18.70 -4.35 -4.37
CA PHE A 84 18.23 -5.02 -3.15
C PHE A 84 19.18 -4.83 -1.96
N GLU A 85 20.43 -4.42 -2.20
CA GLU A 85 21.34 -3.97 -1.16
C GLU A 85 20.93 -2.59 -0.64
N ILE A 86 20.60 -2.51 0.65
CA ILE A 86 20.45 -1.23 1.33
C ILE A 86 21.82 -0.81 1.84
N ASP A 87 22.26 0.39 1.46
CA ASP A 87 23.49 1.00 1.95
C ASP A 87 23.48 1.05 3.48
N LYS A 88 24.28 0.17 4.09
CA LYS A 88 24.35 0.01 5.55
C LYS A 88 24.92 1.26 6.22
N ASP A 89 25.74 2.03 5.52
CA ASP A 89 26.34 3.24 6.08
C ASP A 89 25.26 4.31 6.32
N LYS A 90 24.30 4.45 5.39
CA LYS A 90 23.13 5.33 5.60
C LYS A 90 22.22 4.87 6.73
N VAL A 91 22.07 3.55 6.93
CA VAL A 91 21.32 3.00 8.08
C VAL A 91 22.02 3.33 9.41
N ILE A 92 23.36 3.37 9.44
CA ILE A 92 24.15 3.72 10.62
C ILE A 92 24.06 5.21 10.95
N GLU A 93 24.00 6.09 9.94
CA GLU A 93 23.82 7.54 10.13
C GLU A 93 22.49 7.89 10.81
N ILE A 94 21.44 7.10 10.59
CA ILE A 94 20.16 7.27 11.27
C ILE A 94 20.31 6.85 12.73
N LYS A 95 20.36 7.84 13.63
CA LYS A 95 20.42 7.61 15.09
C LYS A 95 19.21 6.79 15.54
N LYS A 96 19.43 5.48 15.69
CA LYS A 96 18.45 4.56 16.26
C LYS A 96 18.09 5.00 17.68
N PRO A 97 16.82 4.86 18.10
CA PRO A 97 16.41 5.23 19.46
C PRO A 97 17.29 4.51 20.50
N GLN A 98 17.94 5.28 21.39
CA GLN A 98 18.95 4.79 22.35
C GLN A 98 18.39 3.97 23.53
N SER A 99 17.16 3.50 23.45
CA SER A 99 16.62 2.57 24.44
C SER A 99 15.57 1.70 23.75
N SER A 100 15.41 0.49 24.25
CA SER A 100 14.20 -0.30 24.04
C SER A 100 13.02 0.53 24.53
N ILE A 101 12.48 1.39 23.66
CA ILE A 101 11.18 2.01 23.87
C ILE A 101 10.25 0.81 23.98
N THR A 102 9.85 0.50 25.21
CA THR A 102 8.78 -0.45 25.45
C THR A 102 7.54 0.23 24.90
N SER A 103 7.21 -0.06 23.63
CA SER A 103 6.09 0.56 22.94
C SER A 103 4.81 0.11 23.63
N SER A 104 4.36 0.92 24.60
CA SER A 104 2.94 0.94 24.93
C SER A 104 2.24 1.22 23.60
N HIS A 105 1.49 0.26 23.07
CA HIS A 105 0.82 0.29 21.75
C HIS A 105 -0.29 1.36 21.70
N THR A 106 -0.03 2.57 22.20
CA THR A 106 -0.99 3.66 22.36
C THR A 106 -0.54 4.95 21.67
N GLN A 107 0.73 5.05 21.24
CA GLN A 107 1.27 6.23 20.54
C GLN A 107 2.59 5.94 19.80
N SER A 108 2.92 6.74 18.77
CA SER A 108 4.12 6.56 17.95
C SER A 108 5.41 7.00 18.67
N ILE A 109 6.55 6.50 18.21
CA ILE A 109 7.89 6.99 18.61
C ILE A 109 7.98 8.51 18.40
N LEU A 110 7.45 8.99 17.27
CA LEU A 110 7.46 10.41 16.96
C LEU A 110 6.71 11.23 18.00
N LYS A 111 5.50 10.77 18.34
CA LYS A 111 4.61 11.45 19.28
C LYS A 111 5.18 11.45 20.70
N MET A 112 5.83 10.37 21.11
CA MET A 112 6.53 10.30 22.39
C MET A 112 7.64 11.36 22.50
N LYS A 113 8.43 11.55 21.43
CA LYS A 113 9.58 12.48 21.46
C LYS A 113 9.19 13.94 21.21
N THR A 114 8.30 14.19 20.25
CA THR A 114 8.07 15.55 19.71
C THR A 114 6.70 16.13 20.06
N LYS A 115 5.78 15.33 20.61
CA LYS A 115 4.35 15.65 20.77
C LYS A 115 3.63 15.98 19.45
N LYS A 116 4.27 15.72 18.30
CA LYS A 116 3.67 15.85 16.96
C LYS A 116 3.27 14.47 16.43
N GLU A 117 2.30 14.45 15.54
CA GLU A 117 1.77 13.22 14.94
C GLU A 117 2.38 12.96 13.56
N ALA A 118 2.57 11.69 13.23
CA ALA A 118 2.92 11.21 11.90
C ALA A 118 1.71 10.56 11.22
N VAL A 119 1.55 10.82 9.91
CA VAL A 119 0.44 10.29 9.12
C VAL A 119 0.99 9.50 7.93
N LEU A 120 0.46 8.31 7.72
CA LEU A 120 0.69 7.48 6.54
C LEU A 120 -0.59 7.42 5.70
N SER A 121 -0.45 7.66 4.40
CA SER A 121 -1.55 7.61 3.42
C SER A 121 -1.21 6.63 2.30
N LEU A 122 -2.05 5.61 2.12
CA LEU A 122 -1.84 4.49 1.21
C LEU A 122 -2.90 4.49 0.10
N ASP A 123 -2.48 4.70 -1.14
CA ASP A 123 -3.39 4.71 -2.27
C ASP A 123 -4.00 3.33 -2.56
N GLY A 124 -5.19 3.31 -3.19
CA GLY A 124 -5.72 2.11 -3.82
C GLY A 124 -4.96 1.74 -5.09
N GLY A 125 -5.04 0.46 -5.53
CA GLY A 125 -4.34 0.07 -6.76
C GLY A 125 -4.31 -1.40 -7.16
N GLY A 126 -5.08 -2.28 -6.52
CA GLY A 126 -5.10 -3.71 -6.85
C GLY A 126 -3.75 -4.37 -6.51
N MET A 127 -3.27 -5.30 -7.34
CA MET A 127 -2.01 -6.01 -7.09
C MET A 127 -0.78 -5.10 -7.06
N ARG A 128 -0.90 -3.87 -7.54
CA ARG A 128 0.14 -2.83 -7.42
C ARG A 128 0.40 -2.38 -5.97
N GLY A 129 -0.38 -2.84 -5.00
CA GLY A 129 -0.11 -2.65 -3.57
C GLY A 129 1.27 -3.12 -3.11
N LEU A 130 1.89 -4.04 -3.83
CA LEU A 130 3.27 -4.48 -3.58
C LEU A 130 4.27 -3.31 -3.61
N ILE A 131 4.01 -2.26 -4.40
CA ILE A 131 4.81 -1.03 -4.42
C ILE A 131 4.82 -0.37 -3.04
N LEU A 132 3.65 -0.28 -2.40
CA LEU A 132 3.50 0.31 -1.07
C LEU A 132 4.27 -0.51 -0.04
N ILE A 133 4.14 -1.84 -0.10
CA ILE A 133 4.86 -2.77 0.79
C ILE A 133 6.36 -2.59 0.64
N GLU A 134 6.86 -2.46 -0.58
CA GLU A 134 8.30 -2.32 -0.86
C GLU A 134 8.90 -1.03 -0.28
N ILE A 135 8.18 0.08 -0.43
CA ILE A 135 8.59 1.37 0.15
C ILE A 135 8.56 1.30 1.68
N LEU A 136 7.52 0.69 2.25
CA LEU A 136 7.39 0.53 3.70
C LEU A 136 8.48 -0.40 4.27
N LEU A 137 8.84 -1.49 3.59
CA LEU A 137 9.96 -2.36 3.98
C LEU A 137 11.28 -1.59 4.02
N THR A 138 11.48 -0.68 3.07
CA THR A 138 12.65 0.19 3.06
C THR A 138 12.63 1.14 4.26
N LEU A 139 11.48 1.71 4.62
CA LEU A 139 11.34 2.55 5.81
C LEU A 139 11.60 1.77 7.12
N GLU A 140 11.11 0.53 7.23
CA GLU A 140 11.43 -0.34 8.38
C GLU A 140 12.94 -0.63 8.46
N ALA A 141 13.58 -0.89 7.32
CA ALA A 141 15.03 -1.13 7.28
C ALA A 141 15.85 0.10 7.67
N LEU A 142 15.47 1.30 7.21
CA LEU A 142 16.14 2.57 7.53
C LEU A 142 15.95 2.95 9.00
N THR A 143 14.75 2.78 9.55
CA THR A 143 14.44 3.18 10.93
C THR A 143 14.77 2.10 11.97
N GLY A 144 14.83 0.84 11.56
CA GLY A 144 14.90 -0.32 12.46
C GLY A 144 13.66 -0.52 13.33
N CYS A 145 12.54 0.15 13.00
CA CYS A 145 11.29 0.12 13.75
C CYS A 145 10.16 -0.40 12.86
N GLN A 146 9.15 -1.02 13.47
CA GLN A 146 7.96 -1.44 12.73
C GLN A 146 7.10 -0.24 12.32
N ILE A 147 6.39 -0.32 11.20
CA ILE A 147 5.55 0.78 10.70
C ILE A 147 4.48 1.21 11.72
N ASN A 148 3.91 0.27 12.48
CA ASN A 148 2.92 0.55 13.51
C ASN A 148 3.46 1.55 14.57
N ASP A 149 4.73 1.47 14.94
CA ASP A 149 5.37 2.33 15.94
C ASP A 149 5.73 3.72 15.38
N LEU A 150 5.77 3.88 14.06
CA LEU A 150 6.21 5.11 13.39
C LEU A 150 5.08 6.10 13.11
N PHE A 151 3.86 5.62 12.91
CA PHE A 151 2.73 6.45 12.45
C PHE A 151 1.57 6.43 13.44
N ASP A 152 1.02 7.60 13.77
CA ASP A 152 -0.15 7.73 14.65
C ASP A 152 -1.47 7.52 13.90
N TRP A 153 -1.46 7.83 12.61
CA TRP A 153 -2.60 7.74 11.71
C TRP A 153 -2.19 6.97 10.47
N ILE A 154 -2.98 5.97 10.08
CA ILE A 154 -2.82 5.26 8.82
C ILE A 154 -4.14 5.29 8.08
N SER A 155 -4.14 5.89 6.89
CA SER A 155 -5.26 5.84 5.97
C SER A 155 -4.94 4.98 4.77
N GLY A 156 -5.91 4.21 4.30
CA GLY A 156 -5.73 3.35 3.14
C GLY A 156 -7.02 3.12 2.38
N THR A 157 -6.96 3.27 1.06
CA THR A 157 -8.10 3.03 0.17
C THR A 157 -7.90 1.74 -0.61
N SER A 158 -8.95 0.94 -0.79
CA SER A 158 -8.90 -0.32 -1.54
C SER A 158 -7.77 -1.21 -1.02
N THR A 159 -6.86 -1.64 -1.86
CA THR A 159 -5.57 -2.27 -1.48
C THR A 159 -4.86 -1.62 -0.30
N GLY A 160 -4.75 -0.29 -0.27
CA GLY A 160 -4.14 0.43 0.84
C GLY A 160 -4.84 0.15 2.18
N SER A 161 -6.15 -0.13 2.17
CA SER A 161 -6.91 -0.50 3.36
C SER A 161 -6.52 -1.88 3.91
N ILE A 162 -6.24 -2.85 3.02
CA ILE A 162 -5.73 -4.18 3.41
C ILE A 162 -4.40 -4.01 4.15
N LEU A 163 -3.49 -3.21 3.61
CA LEU A 163 -2.18 -2.94 4.21
C LEU A 163 -2.34 -2.18 5.53
N ALA A 164 -3.13 -1.09 5.55
CA ALA A 164 -3.36 -0.27 6.74
C ALA A 164 -3.87 -1.11 7.92
N LEU A 165 -4.89 -1.94 7.68
CA LEU A 165 -5.45 -2.81 8.70
C LEU A 165 -4.47 -3.93 9.11
N SER A 166 -3.69 -4.46 8.18
CA SER A 166 -2.69 -5.50 8.48
C SER A 166 -1.58 -4.96 9.39
N ILE A 167 -1.05 -3.78 9.08
CA ILE A 167 -0.04 -3.08 9.89
C ILE A 167 -0.60 -2.80 11.29
N ALA A 168 -1.83 -2.30 11.38
CA ALA A 168 -2.45 -1.98 12.67
C ALA A 168 -2.78 -3.21 13.52
N ASN A 169 -2.91 -4.39 12.90
CA ASN A 169 -3.00 -5.67 13.60
C ASN A 169 -1.62 -6.29 13.94
N GLY A 170 -0.52 -5.53 13.78
CA GLY A 170 0.83 -5.96 14.14
C GLY A 170 1.43 -7.03 13.23
N LYS A 171 0.89 -7.20 12.01
CA LYS A 171 1.46 -8.12 11.03
C LYS A 171 2.75 -7.55 10.45
N SER A 172 3.79 -8.36 10.35
CA SER A 172 5.05 -7.94 9.71
C SER A 172 4.85 -7.68 8.22
N LEU A 173 5.55 -6.69 7.65
CA LEU A 173 5.41 -6.37 6.23
C LEU A 173 5.76 -7.54 5.31
N ARG A 174 6.70 -8.41 5.71
CA ARG A 174 7.02 -9.64 4.96
C ARG A 174 5.86 -10.64 4.95
N TYR A 175 5.18 -10.82 6.08
CA TYR A 175 3.95 -11.60 6.11
C TYR A 175 2.88 -10.97 5.20
N VAL A 176 2.71 -9.64 5.28
CA VAL A 176 1.74 -8.91 4.46
C VAL A 176 2.04 -9.08 2.98
N GLN A 177 3.31 -9.01 2.56
CA GLN A 177 3.74 -9.25 1.18
C GLN A 177 3.29 -10.62 0.68
N GLN A 178 3.57 -11.68 1.45
CA GLN A 178 3.19 -13.05 1.10
C GLN A 178 1.66 -13.24 1.07
N ALA A 179 0.96 -12.69 2.06
CA ALA A 179 -0.51 -12.71 2.10
C ALA A 179 -1.10 -11.98 0.88
N TYR A 180 -0.50 -10.87 0.47
CA TYR A 180 -0.94 -10.07 -0.67
C TYR A 180 -0.76 -10.81 -2.01
N LEU A 181 0.34 -11.55 -2.17
CA LEU A 181 0.53 -12.42 -3.33
C LEU A 181 -0.47 -13.58 -3.35
N ARG A 182 -0.70 -14.23 -2.20
CA ARG A 182 -1.76 -15.26 -2.06
C ARG A 182 -3.14 -14.72 -2.39
N LEU A 183 -3.46 -13.49 -1.98
CA LEU A 183 -4.72 -12.80 -2.31
C LEU A 183 -4.88 -12.74 -3.83
N GLY A 184 -3.85 -12.30 -4.56
CA GLY A 184 -3.88 -12.21 -6.01
C GLY A 184 -4.23 -13.54 -6.67
N HIS A 185 -3.48 -14.60 -6.36
CA HIS A 185 -3.70 -15.92 -6.95
C HIS A 185 -5.00 -16.60 -6.52
N LYS A 186 -5.59 -16.23 -5.38
CA LYS A 186 -6.87 -16.79 -4.93
C LYS A 186 -8.08 -16.00 -5.42
N CYS A 187 -7.99 -14.68 -5.47
CA CYS A 187 -9.15 -13.80 -5.67
C CYS A 187 -9.30 -13.34 -7.13
N PHE A 188 -8.23 -13.34 -7.94
CA PHE A 188 -8.28 -12.94 -9.35
C PHE A 188 -8.32 -14.14 -10.30
N VAL A 189 -9.08 -15.17 -9.93
CA VAL A 189 -9.26 -16.40 -10.72
C VAL A 189 -10.61 -16.38 -11.44
N GLY A 190 -10.59 -16.73 -12.73
CA GLY A 190 -11.79 -16.78 -13.57
C GLY A 190 -12.08 -15.48 -14.30
N SER A 191 -13.33 -15.29 -14.70
CA SER A 191 -13.79 -14.09 -15.43
C SER A 191 -14.32 -13.02 -14.48
N LYS A 192 -14.16 -11.76 -14.87
CA LYS A 192 -14.76 -10.61 -14.18
C LYS A 192 -16.29 -10.62 -14.35
N PRO A 193 -17.07 -10.18 -13.34
CA PRO A 193 -16.62 -9.86 -11.98
C PRO A 193 -16.21 -11.12 -11.22
N TYR A 194 -15.13 -11.02 -10.42
CA TYR A 194 -14.57 -12.14 -9.66
C TYR A 194 -15.46 -12.56 -8.48
N SER A 195 -15.23 -13.78 -7.97
CA SER A 195 -15.98 -14.34 -6.83
C SER A 195 -15.80 -13.48 -5.58
N THR A 196 -16.93 -13.08 -5.00
CA THR A 196 -16.95 -12.40 -3.69
C THR A 196 -16.64 -13.38 -2.56
N GLU A 197 -17.05 -14.64 -2.68
CA GLU A 197 -16.87 -15.67 -1.64
C GLU A 197 -15.39 -15.93 -1.35
N LEU A 198 -14.55 -15.96 -2.39
CA LEU A 198 -13.10 -16.14 -2.25
C LEU A 198 -12.44 -14.95 -1.55
N MET A 199 -12.82 -13.72 -1.95
CA MET A 199 -12.33 -12.50 -1.31
C MET A 199 -12.78 -12.41 0.15
N ASP A 200 -14.05 -12.69 0.43
CA ASP A 200 -14.62 -12.62 1.77
C ASP A 200 -13.97 -13.67 2.68
N SER A 201 -13.83 -14.91 2.21
CA SER A 201 -13.15 -15.99 2.92
C SER A 201 -11.69 -15.64 3.23
N PHE A 202 -10.98 -15.07 2.25
CA PHE A 202 -9.61 -14.59 2.45
C PHE A 202 -9.55 -13.51 3.53
N LEU A 203 -10.36 -12.45 3.42
CA LEU A 203 -10.34 -11.35 4.37
C LEU A 203 -10.78 -11.78 5.78
N LYS A 204 -11.76 -12.68 5.89
CA LYS A 204 -12.16 -13.29 7.17
C LYS A 204 -11.03 -14.11 7.77
N SER A 205 -10.28 -14.89 6.98
CA SER A 205 -9.14 -15.65 7.46
C SER A 205 -8.00 -14.73 7.96
N GLU A 206 -7.79 -13.59 7.30
CA GLU A 206 -6.72 -12.66 7.65
C GLU A 206 -7.10 -11.74 8.82
N PHE A 207 -8.35 -11.29 8.93
CA PHE A 207 -8.77 -10.27 9.89
C PHE A 207 -9.75 -10.77 10.95
N GLY A 208 -10.17 -12.04 10.88
CA GLY A 208 -11.19 -12.62 11.76
C GLY A 208 -12.61 -12.25 11.33
N GLU A 209 -13.54 -13.20 11.47
CA GLU A 209 -14.94 -13.02 11.03
C GLU A 209 -15.72 -12.03 11.92
N ASP A 210 -15.53 -12.13 13.24
CA ASP A 210 -16.28 -11.35 14.22
C ASP A 210 -15.52 -10.13 14.77
N LYS A 211 -14.24 -10.00 14.44
CA LYS A 211 -13.38 -8.92 14.96
C LYS A 211 -13.86 -7.56 14.49
N LYS A 212 -14.02 -6.64 15.44
CA LYS A 212 -14.59 -5.30 15.24
C LYS A 212 -13.52 -4.23 15.07
N MET A 213 -13.83 -3.18 14.32
CA MET A 213 -12.88 -2.09 14.04
C MET A 213 -12.31 -1.45 15.32
N ASN A 214 -13.13 -1.29 16.36
CA ASN A 214 -12.72 -0.69 17.65
C ASN A 214 -11.78 -1.56 18.51
N GLU A 215 -11.56 -2.83 18.15
CA GLU A 215 -10.60 -3.70 18.82
C GLU A 215 -9.16 -3.28 18.50
N VAL A 216 -8.91 -2.74 17.30
CA VAL A 216 -7.63 -2.11 16.96
C VAL A 216 -7.54 -0.80 17.73
N LYS A 217 -6.63 -0.71 18.72
CA LYS A 217 -6.48 0.50 19.54
C LYS A 217 -5.57 1.55 18.92
N TYR A 218 -4.60 1.10 18.14
CA TYR A 218 -3.55 1.94 17.60
C TYR A 218 -2.89 1.23 16.40
N PRO A 219 -2.45 1.96 15.37
CA PRO A 219 -2.69 3.39 15.11
C PRO A 219 -4.15 3.68 14.78
N LYS A 220 -4.48 4.97 14.59
CA LYS A 220 -5.81 5.37 14.13
C LYS A 220 -5.98 5.07 12.65
N LEU A 221 -7.02 4.32 12.32
CA LEU A 221 -7.33 3.85 10.97
C LEU A 221 -8.39 4.71 10.30
N ILE A 222 -8.17 5.01 9.03
CA ILE A 222 -9.11 5.69 8.13
C ILE A 222 -9.20 4.86 6.85
N ILE A 223 -10.33 4.19 6.64
CA ILE A 223 -10.58 3.32 5.49
C ILE A 223 -11.77 3.87 4.70
N PRO A 224 -11.53 4.57 3.59
CA PRO A 224 -12.62 5.16 2.80
C PRO A 224 -13.37 4.12 1.97
N ALA A 225 -14.68 4.30 1.84
CA ALA A 225 -15.56 3.56 0.95
C ALA A 225 -16.71 4.47 0.49
N VAL A 226 -17.32 4.19 -0.66
CA VAL A 226 -18.38 5.05 -1.20
C VAL A 226 -19.74 4.42 -0.98
N LEU A 227 -20.62 5.14 -0.27
CA LEU A 227 -22.03 4.81 -0.09
C LEU A 227 -22.82 5.12 -1.36
N THR A 228 -23.47 4.10 -1.91
CA THR A 228 -24.27 4.19 -3.14
C THR A 228 -25.76 3.95 -2.93
N ASP A 229 -26.19 3.67 -1.70
CA ASP A 229 -27.60 3.59 -1.28
C ASP A 229 -28.33 4.94 -1.25
N ARG A 230 -27.63 6.03 -1.60
CA ARG A 230 -28.12 7.41 -1.55
C ARG A 230 -27.66 8.22 -2.75
N LYS A 231 -28.40 9.29 -3.05
CA LYS A 231 -28.07 10.25 -4.12
C LYS A 231 -28.01 11.66 -3.53
N PRO A 232 -26.89 12.40 -3.67
CA PRO A 232 -25.64 11.98 -4.32
C PRO A 232 -24.92 10.86 -3.53
N ALA A 233 -24.07 10.09 -4.20
CA ALA A 233 -23.20 9.12 -3.54
C ALA A 233 -22.26 9.85 -2.57
N MET A 234 -21.93 9.22 -1.45
CA MET A 234 -21.20 9.88 -0.36
C MET A 234 -20.00 9.06 0.11
N LEU A 235 -18.93 9.74 0.51
CA LEU A 235 -17.80 9.08 1.16
C LEU A 235 -18.17 8.68 2.58
N HIS A 236 -17.91 7.43 2.93
CA HIS A 236 -17.94 6.89 4.29
C HIS A 236 -16.54 6.49 4.70
N ILE A 237 -16.17 6.80 5.94
CA ILE A 237 -14.90 6.42 6.53
C ILE A 237 -15.16 5.35 7.60
N PHE A 238 -14.65 4.15 7.36
CA PHE A 238 -14.50 3.14 8.40
C PHE A 238 -13.29 3.52 9.27
N ARG A 239 -13.47 3.51 10.59
CA ARG A 239 -12.48 3.98 11.57
C ARG A 239 -12.49 3.10 12.81
N ASN A 240 -11.40 3.12 13.58
CA ASN A 240 -11.27 2.40 14.86
C ASN A 240 -11.43 3.30 16.10
N TYR A 241 -11.85 4.55 15.91
CA TYR A 241 -12.07 5.52 16.98
C TYR A 241 -13.45 6.16 16.83
N ASP A 242 -13.97 6.64 17.95
CA ASP A 242 -15.22 7.39 17.95
C ASP A 242 -14.99 8.81 17.44
N ALA A 243 -15.75 9.18 16.43
CA ALA A 243 -15.92 10.57 16.02
C ALA A 243 -17.38 10.80 15.62
N PRO A 244 -17.88 12.03 15.74
CA PRO A 244 -19.22 12.37 15.29
C PRO A 244 -19.27 12.14 13.77
N TYR A 245 -20.29 11.45 13.28
CA TYR A 245 -20.72 11.64 11.91
C TYR A 245 -21.27 13.05 11.83
N GLU A 246 -20.65 13.93 11.03
CA GLU A 246 -21.10 15.32 10.89
C GLU A 246 -22.60 15.40 10.60
N ASP A 247 -23.27 16.41 11.18
CA ASP A 247 -24.68 16.73 10.98
C ASP A 247 -25.09 16.85 9.49
N ASN A 248 -24.13 17.09 8.58
CA ASN A 248 -24.36 17.19 7.13
C ASN A 248 -24.62 15.83 6.44
N TYR A 249 -24.23 14.70 7.05
CA TYR A 249 -24.55 13.34 6.56
C TYR A 249 -25.76 12.74 7.25
N GLN A 250 -26.19 13.34 8.38
CA GLN A 250 -27.44 13.01 9.04
C GLN A 250 -28.61 13.62 8.25
N ILE A 251 -28.82 13.10 7.05
CA ILE A 251 -30.10 13.29 6.37
C ILE A 251 -31.14 12.67 7.33
N LYS A 252 -31.96 13.53 7.94
CA LYS A 252 -33.14 13.13 8.72
C LYS A 252 -34.22 12.62 7.76
N ASP A 253 -33.91 11.54 7.05
CA ASP A 253 -34.83 10.79 6.24
C ASP A 253 -34.85 9.37 6.78
N ASP A 254 -36.00 8.96 7.32
CA ASP A 254 -36.21 7.64 7.91
C ASP A 254 -35.97 6.50 6.90
N LYS A 255 -35.93 6.80 5.59
CA LYS A 255 -35.62 5.83 4.53
C LYS A 255 -34.13 5.59 4.33
N ILE A 256 -33.26 6.46 4.82
CA ILE A 256 -31.81 6.35 4.64
C ILE A 256 -31.19 5.73 5.89
N GLN A 257 -30.70 4.50 5.76
CA GLN A 257 -29.98 3.84 6.83
C GLN A 257 -28.69 4.62 7.16
N GLN A 258 -28.50 4.98 8.42
CA GLN A 258 -27.26 5.61 8.87
C GLN A 258 -26.10 4.61 8.91
N PRO A 259 -24.85 5.05 8.74
CA PRO A 259 -23.71 4.19 8.99
C PRO A 259 -23.67 3.69 10.43
N SER A 260 -23.33 2.42 10.61
CA SER A 260 -23.17 1.82 11.94
C SER A 260 -21.96 2.40 12.69
N LEU A 261 -21.91 2.24 14.00
CA LEU A 261 -20.77 2.68 14.80
C LEU A 261 -19.56 1.77 14.56
N PRO A 262 -18.33 2.26 14.81
CA PRO A 262 -17.12 1.45 14.75
C PRO A 262 -17.17 0.15 15.57
N SER A 263 -17.93 0.13 16.67
CA SER A 263 -18.15 -1.06 17.50
C SER A 263 -18.91 -2.19 16.80
N ASP A 264 -19.71 -1.84 15.80
CA ASP A 264 -20.61 -2.79 15.14
C ASP A 264 -20.00 -3.27 13.81
N GLN A 265 -19.07 -2.51 13.24
CA GLN A 265 -18.39 -2.77 11.98
C GLN A 265 -17.29 -3.81 12.14
N THR A 266 -17.34 -4.88 11.33
CA THR A 266 -16.27 -5.89 11.31
C THR A 266 -15.09 -5.43 10.45
N MET A 267 -13.89 -5.80 10.88
CA MET A 267 -12.64 -5.44 10.21
C MET A 267 -12.60 -5.90 8.75
N TRP A 268 -12.92 -7.18 8.51
CA TRP A 268 -12.89 -7.77 7.17
C TRP A 268 -13.91 -7.11 6.22
N SER A 269 -15.10 -6.76 6.72
CA SER A 269 -16.15 -6.14 5.91
C SER A 269 -15.79 -4.70 5.55
N SER A 270 -15.22 -3.92 6.48
CA SER A 270 -14.74 -2.57 6.20
C SER A 270 -13.72 -2.52 5.06
N VAL A 271 -12.74 -3.43 5.08
CA VAL A 271 -11.76 -3.57 3.99
C VAL A 271 -12.42 -4.08 2.71
N ARG A 272 -13.29 -5.09 2.79
CA ARG A 272 -14.02 -5.63 1.63
C ARG A 272 -14.82 -4.55 0.89
N ASN A 273 -15.47 -3.66 1.64
CA ASN A 273 -16.23 -2.53 1.12
C ASN A 273 -15.30 -1.54 0.41
N SER A 274 -14.16 -1.20 1.01
CA SER A 274 -13.15 -0.34 0.40
C SER A 274 -12.53 -0.94 -0.87
N CYS A 275 -12.46 -2.27 -1.00
CA CYS A 275 -11.92 -3.00 -2.16
C CYS A 275 -12.96 -3.36 -3.24
N SER A 276 -14.21 -2.90 -3.13
CA SER A 276 -15.29 -3.27 -4.05
C SER A 276 -15.24 -2.52 -5.39
N ALA A 277 -14.12 -2.67 -6.11
CA ALA A 277 -13.86 -1.96 -7.36
C ALA A 277 -14.91 -2.33 -8.42
N PRO A 278 -15.69 -1.36 -8.95
CA PRO A 278 -16.64 -1.62 -10.03
C PRO A 278 -15.95 -2.34 -11.19
N VAL A 279 -16.67 -3.22 -11.90
CA VAL A 279 -16.16 -4.14 -12.93
C VAL A 279 -15.39 -5.35 -12.37
N TYR A 280 -14.62 -5.19 -11.30
CA TYR A 280 -13.79 -6.28 -10.75
C TYR A 280 -14.54 -7.12 -9.73
N PHE A 281 -15.20 -6.49 -8.76
CA PHE A 281 -15.95 -7.17 -7.72
C PHE A 281 -17.36 -6.62 -7.64
N ARG A 282 -18.33 -7.49 -7.31
CA ARG A 282 -19.67 -7.03 -6.98
C ARG A 282 -19.63 -6.19 -5.70
N PRO A 283 -20.47 -5.14 -5.59
CA PRO A 283 -20.62 -4.38 -4.35
C PRO A 283 -20.88 -5.31 -3.17
N ASN A 284 -20.28 -4.98 -2.03
CA ASN A 284 -20.62 -5.62 -0.77
C ASN A 284 -21.55 -4.69 0.00
N ASP A 285 -22.74 -5.20 0.37
CA ASP A 285 -23.80 -4.41 1.00
C ASP A 285 -24.15 -3.17 0.15
N ARG A 286 -23.97 -1.96 0.69
CA ARG A 286 -24.30 -0.66 0.07
C ARG A 286 -23.09 0.14 -0.36
N TYR A 287 -21.91 -0.49 -0.39
CA TYR A 287 -20.64 0.19 -0.62
C TYR A 287 -19.99 -0.23 -1.95
N ILE A 288 -19.31 0.72 -2.58
CA ILE A 288 -18.32 0.47 -3.63
C ILE A 288 -16.94 0.98 -3.18
N ASP A 289 -15.91 0.66 -3.98
CA ASP A 289 -14.52 1.03 -3.70
C ASP A 289 -14.36 2.51 -3.36
N GLY A 290 -13.56 2.79 -2.32
CA GLY A 290 -13.23 4.14 -1.89
C GLY A 290 -12.51 4.95 -2.98
N GLY A 291 -11.87 4.26 -3.93
CA GLY A 291 -11.16 4.82 -5.07
C GLY A 291 -12.03 5.67 -6.00
N PHE A 292 -13.36 5.55 -5.89
CA PHE A 292 -14.28 6.40 -6.65
C PHE A 292 -14.37 7.85 -6.14
N ILE A 293 -13.93 8.13 -4.92
CA ILE A 293 -13.92 9.49 -4.34
C ILE A 293 -12.55 9.83 -3.73
N ALA A 294 -11.97 8.90 -2.98
CA ALA A 294 -10.78 9.11 -2.16
C ALA A 294 -9.69 8.08 -2.47
N ASN A 295 -9.30 7.93 -3.74
CA ASN A 295 -8.30 6.92 -4.12
C ASN A 295 -6.90 7.18 -3.54
N ASN A 296 -6.50 8.45 -3.53
CA ASN A 296 -5.42 8.95 -2.68
C ASN A 296 -6.09 9.63 -1.48
N PRO A 297 -6.13 8.97 -0.30
CA PRO A 297 -6.93 9.45 0.83
C PRO A 297 -6.29 10.61 1.60
N THR A 298 -5.19 11.20 1.11
CA THR A 298 -4.40 12.18 1.88
C THR A 298 -5.23 13.40 2.31
N LEU A 299 -5.97 14.00 1.40
CA LEU A 299 -6.80 15.19 1.70
C LEU A 299 -7.96 14.85 2.64
N ASP A 300 -8.61 13.70 2.42
CA ASP A 300 -9.67 13.19 3.28
C ASP A 300 -9.16 12.92 4.70
N THR A 301 -7.95 12.36 4.81
CA THR A 301 -7.28 12.10 6.08
C THR A 301 -6.95 13.37 6.83
N ILE A 302 -6.36 14.39 6.18
CA ILE A 302 -6.11 15.69 6.81
C ILE A 302 -7.42 16.30 7.32
N SER A 303 -8.48 16.22 6.51
CA SER A 303 -9.81 16.71 6.86
C SER A 303 -10.40 15.96 8.06
N GLU A 304 -10.32 14.62 8.08
CA GLU A 304 -10.83 13.80 9.17
C GLU A 304 -10.04 14.01 10.47
N ILE A 305 -8.70 14.14 10.40
CA ILE A 305 -7.88 14.45 11.57
C ILE A 305 -8.32 15.80 12.15
N TYR A 306 -8.49 16.83 11.31
CA TYR A 306 -8.99 18.12 11.77
C TYR A 306 -10.37 18.00 12.45
N LYS A 307 -11.32 17.30 11.83
CA LYS A 307 -12.66 17.08 12.38
C LYS A 307 -12.63 16.33 13.71
N TYR A 308 -11.85 15.25 13.80
CA TYR A 308 -11.66 14.48 15.02
C TYR A 308 -11.05 15.34 16.14
N LYS A 309 -10.01 16.13 15.84
CA LYS A 309 -9.38 17.02 16.82
C LYS A 309 -10.33 18.12 17.28
N LYS A 310 -11.11 18.70 16.37
CA LYS A 310 -12.16 19.69 16.71
C LYS A 310 -13.23 19.08 17.61
N TYR A 311 -13.67 17.85 17.32
CA TYR A 311 -14.61 17.12 18.17
C TYR A 311 -14.08 16.92 19.59
N LEU A 312 -12.81 16.51 19.73
CA LEU A 312 -12.16 16.42 21.04
C LEU A 312 -11.99 17.80 21.70
N GLY A 313 -11.66 18.82 20.91
CA GLY A 313 -11.37 20.19 21.33
C GLY A 313 -12.60 21.03 21.71
N ASN A 314 -13.83 20.63 21.34
CA ASN A 314 -15.04 21.21 21.94
C ASN A 314 -15.15 20.92 23.46
N LYS A 315 -14.19 20.20 24.06
CA LYS A 315 -13.96 20.10 25.52
C LYS A 315 -12.81 20.97 26.05
N SER A 316 -11.98 21.58 25.19
CA SER A 316 -10.90 22.50 25.57
C SER A 316 -10.36 23.25 24.34
N GLU A 317 -10.49 24.58 24.32
CA GLU A 317 -10.11 25.44 23.20
C GLU A 317 -8.66 25.27 22.73
N LYS A 318 -8.48 25.32 21.39
CA LYS A 318 -7.22 25.46 20.63
C LYS A 318 -6.25 24.28 20.67
N GLN A 319 -6.45 23.28 19.81
CA GLN A 319 -5.32 22.58 19.18
C GLN A 319 -5.59 22.38 17.68
N ALA A 320 -4.87 23.14 16.84
CA ALA A 320 -4.70 22.76 15.44
C ALA A 320 -4.06 21.37 15.37
N ALA A 321 -4.35 20.59 14.33
CA ALA A 321 -3.74 19.28 14.13
C ALA A 321 -2.21 19.44 14.12
N ASN A 322 -1.53 18.93 15.16
CA ASN A 322 -0.09 19.05 15.32
C ASN A 322 0.62 17.94 14.52
N ILE A 323 0.46 17.95 13.20
CA ILE A 323 1.06 16.98 12.29
C ILE A 323 2.45 17.48 11.91
N ARG A 324 3.49 16.64 12.04
CA ARG A 324 4.86 17.00 11.59
C ARG A 324 5.11 16.57 10.17
N VAL A 325 4.66 15.36 9.84
CA VAL A 325 5.00 14.68 8.60
C VAL A 325 3.80 13.86 8.10
N ILE A 326 3.58 13.95 6.79
CA ILE A 326 2.63 13.12 6.05
C ILE A 326 3.43 12.40 4.96
N VAL A 327 3.35 11.07 4.97
CA VAL A 327 3.95 10.21 3.94
C VAL A 327 2.81 9.63 3.12
N SER A 328 2.71 10.02 1.84
CA SER A 328 1.73 9.50 0.88
C SER A 328 2.43 8.56 -0.10
N LEU A 329 1.92 7.33 -0.20
CA LEU A 329 2.48 6.27 -1.04
C LEU A 329 1.51 5.91 -2.17
N GLY A 330 2.01 5.97 -3.40
CA GLY A 330 1.25 5.65 -4.61
C GLY A 330 1.54 4.26 -5.16
N THR A 331 0.59 3.71 -5.93
CA THR A 331 0.68 2.38 -6.53
C THR A 331 1.13 2.42 -8.01
N GLY A 332 2.11 3.27 -8.32
CA GLY A 332 2.68 3.44 -9.65
C GLY A 332 1.99 4.48 -10.52
N GLN A 333 2.80 5.18 -11.33
CA GLN A 333 2.37 6.10 -12.39
C GLN A 333 2.96 5.68 -13.73
N TYR A 334 2.37 6.16 -14.82
CA TYR A 334 2.82 5.86 -16.19
C TYR A 334 3.28 7.13 -16.88
N THR A 335 4.14 6.99 -17.89
CA THR A 335 4.59 8.13 -18.70
C THR A 335 3.41 8.72 -19.44
N LEU A 336 3.33 10.05 -19.48
CA LEU A 336 2.29 10.75 -20.24
C LEU A 336 2.48 10.49 -21.73
N GLU A 337 1.49 9.86 -22.35
CA GLU A 337 1.44 9.68 -23.80
C GLU A 337 0.56 10.77 -24.44
N PRO A 338 0.92 11.31 -25.61
CA PRO A 338 0.07 12.24 -26.33
C PRO A 338 -1.28 11.59 -26.70
N ALA A 339 -2.37 12.12 -26.18
CA ALA A 339 -3.73 11.70 -26.51
C ALA A 339 -4.37 12.67 -27.51
N LYS A 340 -5.24 12.14 -28.39
CA LYS A 340 -6.10 12.99 -29.22
C LYS A 340 -7.18 13.63 -28.33
N PRO A 341 -7.60 14.89 -28.61
CA PRO A 341 -8.72 15.49 -27.92
C PRO A 341 -9.96 14.58 -28.03
N ILE A 342 -10.60 14.29 -26.90
CA ILE A 342 -11.84 13.53 -26.87
C ILE A 342 -12.97 14.48 -27.27
N ASP A 343 -13.53 14.26 -28.45
CA ASP A 343 -14.69 15.00 -28.95
C ASP A 343 -15.97 14.20 -28.63
N VAL A 344 -16.71 14.66 -27.62
CA VAL A 344 -17.92 13.99 -27.14
C VAL A 344 -19.14 14.65 -27.76
N HIS A 345 -19.72 13.99 -28.75
CA HIS A 345 -21.03 14.35 -29.29
C HIS A 345 -22.09 13.37 -28.78
N PHE A 346 -23.08 13.88 -28.04
CA PHE A 346 -24.30 13.13 -27.74
C PHE A 346 -25.32 13.38 -28.86
N PRO A 347 -25.53 12.45 -29.81
CA PRO A 347 -26.51 12.65 -30.86
C PRO A 347 -27.91 12.67 -30.26
N SER A 348 -28.79 13.49 -30.84
CA SER A 348 -30.21 13.56 -30.48
C SER A 348 -31.01 12.31 -30.86
N THR A 349 -30.40 11.35 -31.58
CA THR A 349 -31.07 10.11 -32.04
C THR A 349 -30.17 8.89 -31.77
N ILE A 350 -30.64 7.94 -30.94
CA ILE A 350 -29.89 6.77 -30.44
C ILE A 350 -29.95 5.60 -31.45
N TRP A 351 -29.59 5.84 -32.72
CA TRP A 351 -29.41 4.74 -33.67
C TRP A 351 -27.92 4.49 -33.87
N GLU A 352 -27.40 3.62 -33.00
CA GLU A 352 -26.18 2.81 -33.08
C GLU A 352 -25.21 3.07 -34.24
N THR A 353 -24.54 4.23 -34.26
CA THR A 353 -23.32 4.38 -35.07
C THR A 353 -22.11 3.88 -34.26
N PRO A 354 -21.18 3.10 -34.86
CA PRO A 354 -19.96 2.64 -34.19
C PRO A 354 -19.12 3.79 -33.61
N GLU A 355 -19.17 4.96 -34.25
CA GLU A 355 -18.50 6.19 -33.83
C GLU A 355 -19.02 6.69 -32.47
N VAL A 356 -20.35 6.72 -32.27
CA VAL A 356 -20.96 7.17 -31.01
C VAL A 356 -20.67 6.19 -29.86
N VAL A 357 -20.67 4.89 -30.14
CA VAL A 357 -20.29 3.86 -29.15
C VAL A 357 -18.80 3.99 -28.76
N GLY A 358 -17.93 4.33 -29.71
CA GLY A 358 -16.51 4.63 -29.45
C GLY A 358 -16.34 5.84 -28.54
N SER A 359 -16.93 6.99 -28.91
CA SER A 359 -16.85 8.22 -28.12
C SER A 359 -17.40 8.08 -26.70
N LEU A 360 -18.50 7.31 -26.52
CA LEU A 360 -19.04 6.99 -25.20
C LEU A 360 -18.08 6.15 -24.35
N LYS A 361 -17.39 5.18 -24.95
CA LYS A 361 -16.39 4.36 -24.25
C LYS A 361 -15.19 5.20 -23.83
N ASP A 362 -14.68 6.06 -24.71
CA ASP A 362 -13.54 6.94 -24.43
C ASP A 362 -13.88 7.93 -23.30
N LEU A 363 -15.10 8.49 -23.29
CA LEU A 363 -15.57 9.34 -22.20
C LEU A 363 -15.67 8.59 -20.87
N VAL A 364 -16.27 7.39 -20.86
CA VAL A 364 -16.36 6.58 -19.64
C VAL A 364 -14.97 6.23 -19.11
N TYR A 365 -14.05 5.88 -20.00
CA TYR A 365 -12.67 5.59 -19.63
C TYR A 365 -11.96 6.82 -19.06
N LEU A 366 -12.08 7.99 -19.69
CA LEU A 366 -11.55 9.26 -19.16
C LEU A 366 -12.13 9.57 -17.77
N ILE A 367 -13.45 9.43 -17.59
CA ILE A 367 -14.10 9.65 -16.29
C ILE A 367 -13.52 8.68 -15.26
N LEU A 368 -13.40 7.39 -15.58
CA LEU A 368 -12.83 6.40 -14.67
C LEU A 368 -11.37 6.69 -14.33
N GLU A 369 -10.57 7.17 -15.28
CA GLU A 369 -9.19 7.59 -15.03
C GLU A 369 -9.11 8.80 -14.11
N GLN A 370 -9.92 9.83 -14.35
CA GLN A 370 -9.94 11.05 -13.53
C GLN A 370 -10.47 10.78 -12.12
N VAL A 371 -11.53 9.96 -12.01
CA VAL A 371 -12.12 9.54 -10.74
C VAL A 371 -11.12 8.73 -9.92
N ASN A 372 -10.37 7.82 -10.57
CA ASN A 372 -9.30 7.06 -9.92
C ASN A 372 -7.96 7.82 -9.89
N GLY A 373 -7.97 9.11 -10.21
CA GLY A 373 -6.80 9.99 -10.22
C GLY A 373 -6.17 10.04 -8.83
N ARG A 374 -4.96 9.47 -8.73
CA ARG A 374 -4.20 9.34 -7.48
C ARG A 374 -3.03 10.30 -7.37
N ASP A 375 -2.67 10.91 -8.49
CA ASP A 375 -1.51 11.77 -8.64
C ASP A 375 -1.89 13.11 -9.29
N TYR A 376 -0.89 13.93 -9.65
CA TYR A 376 -1.07 15.26 -10.24
C TYR A 376 -1.86 16.19 -9.31
N HIS A 377 -3.11 16.52 -9.64
CA HIS A 377 -3.90 17.54 -8.94
C HIS A 377 -4.17 17.21 -7.47
N VAL A 378 -4.38 15.94 -7.12
CA VAL A 378 -4.64 15.57 -5.71
C VAL A 378 -3.38 15.77 -4.87
N VAL A 379 -2.22 15.40 -5.43
CA VAL A 379 -0.92 15.56 -4.79
C VAL A 379 -0.54 17.04 -4.69
N ASP A 380 -0.73 17.82 -5.75
CA ASP A 380 -0.47 19.26 -5.79
C ASP A 380 -1.31 20.03 -4.74
N ARG A 381 -2.60 19.70 -4.64
CA ARG A 381 -3.47 20.25 -3.58
C ARG A 381 -2.94 19.86 -2.21
N ALA A 382 -2.68 18.57 -1.97
CA ALA A 382 -2.20 18.10 -0.67
C ALA A 382 -0.87 18.78 -0.28
N GLN A 383 0.06 18.88 -1.22
CA GLN A 383 1.34 19.53 -1.04
C GLN A 383 1.16 21.02 -0.70
N SER A 384 0.38 21.76 -1.49
CA SER A 384 0.10 23.18 -1.27
C SER A 384 -0.49 23.45 0.12
N TRP A 385 -1.45 22.62 0.55
CA TRP A 385 -2.04 22.72 1.89
C TRP A 385 -1.04 22.39 3.00
N CYS A 386 -0.16 21.40 2.79
CA CYS A 386 0.88 21.06 3.75
C CYS A 386 1.94 22.16 3.87
N GLU A 387 2.39 22.73 2.75
CA GLU A 387 3.33 23.86 2.72
C GLU A 387 2.76 25.08 3.45
N MET A 388 1.49 25.42 3.19
CA MET A 388 0.79 26.52 3.87
C MET A 388 0.71 26.31 5.40
N THR A 389 0.62 25.06 5.86
CA THR A 389 0.47 24.72 7.28
C THR A 389 1.78 24.31 7.97
N GLY A 390 2.91 24.32 7.24
CA GLY A 390 4.22 23.93 7.75
C GLY A 390 4.38 22.42 8.02
N ILE A 391 3.55 21.59 7.38
CA ILE A 391 3.62 20.13 7.45
C ILE A 391 4.61 19.62 6.40
N ASN A 392 5.52 18.72 6.79
CA ASN A 392 6.40 18.06 5.81
C ASN A 392 5.59 17.01 5.04
N TYR A 393 5.37 17.22 3.75
CA TYR A 393 4.67 16.27 2.89
C TYR A 393 5.64 15.57 1.96
N PHE A 394 5.57 14.23 1.93
CA PHE A 394 6.36 13.40 1.04
C PHE A 394 5.47 12.47 0.22
N ARG A 395 5.61 12.53 -1.10
CA ARG A 395 4.93 11.63 -2.04
C ARG A 395 5.95 10.71 -2.69
N PHE A 396 5.76 9.40 -2.52
CA PHE A 396 6.54 8.37 -3.21
C PHE A 396 5.62 7.57 -4.13
N ASN A 397 5.88 7.65 -5.43
CA ASN A 397 5.11 6.94 -6.45
C ASN A 397 6.03 6.64 -7.66
N PRO A 398 6.38 5.37 -7.93
CA PRO A 398 7.35 5.05 -8.97
C PRO A 398 6.76 5.22 -10.36
N LEU A 399 7.59 5.67 -11.30
CA LEU A 399 7.29 5.60 -12.72
C LEU A 399 7.46 4.16 -13.18
N LEU A 400 6.38 3.54 -13.65
CA LEU A 400 6.37 2.15 -14.10
C LEU A 400 6.71 2.07 -15.59
N SER A 401 7.56 1.11 -15.93
CA SER A 401 8.02 0.86 -17.30
C SER A 401 6.91 0.32 -18.21
N ASN A 402 5.92 -0.39 -17.63
CA ASN A 402 4.82 -1.01 -18.36
C ASN A 402 3.49 -0.69 -17.68
N VAL A 403 2.40 -0.70 -18.47
CA VAL A 403 1.04 -0.60 -17.92
C VAL A 403 0.68 -1.90 -17.19
N ILE A 404 0.38 -1.79 -15.90
CA ILE A 404 0.05 -2.93 -15.04
C ILE A 404 -1.42 -2.89 -14.64
N SER A 405 -2.13 -3.98 -14.92
CA SER A 405 -3.54 -4.13 -14.58
C SER A 405 -3.75 -4.25 -13.06
N LEU A 406 -4.92 -3.84 -12.57
CA LEU A 406 -5.27 -3.96 -11.14
C LEU A 406 -5.30 -5.41 -10.65
N ASN A 407 -5.60 -6.37 -11.54
CA ASN A 407 -5.71 -7.79 -11.25
C ASN A 407 -4.49 -8.60 -11.74
N GLU A 408 -3.34 -7.95 -11.94
CA GLU A 408 -2.12 -8.62 -12.44
C GLU A 408 -1.62 -9.70 -11.47
N ILE A 409 -1.38 -10.90 -11.97
CA ILE A 409 -0.94 -12.06 -11.18
C ILE A 409 0.28 -12.76 -11.80
N ASP A 410 0.81 -12.29 -12.94
CA ASP A 410 2.09 -12.80 -13.47
C ASP A 410 3.24 -12.24 -12.63
N ASP A 411 3.90 -13.13 -11.89
CA ASP A 411 5.02 -12.78 -11.01
C ASP A 411 6.17 -12.06 -11.72
N ARG A 412 6.36 -12.28 -13.03
CA ARG A 412 7.42 -11.58 -13.79
C ARG A 412 7.06 -10.12 -14.02
N ILE A 413 5.78 -9.82 -14.27
CA ILE A 413 5.30 -8.45 -14.42
C ILE A 413 5.34 -7.74 -13.06
N LEU A 414 4.88 -8.41 -12.00
CA LEU A 414 4.91 -7.88 -10.64
C LEU A 414 6.35 -7.66 -10.13
N LEU A 415 7.29 -8.53 -10.50
CA LEU A 415 8.71 -8.32 -10.25
C LEU A 415 9.22 -7.07 -10.97
N GLY A 416 8.92 -6.90 -12.26
CA GLY A 416 9.34 -5.72 -13.02
C GLY A 416 8.89 -4.42 -12.33
N MET A 417 7.65 -4.42 -11.82
CA MET A 417 7.10 -3.32 -11.01
C MET A 417 7.90 -3.05 -9.73
N VAL A 418 8.29 -4.10 -9.01
CA VAL A 418 9.12 -3.96 -7.81
C VAL A 418 10.52 -3.47 -8.14
N CYS A 419 11.10 -3.91 -9.27
CA CYS A 419 12.37 -3.37 -9.76
C CYS A 419 12.27 -1.86 -10.06
N ASP A 420 11.22 -1.42 -10.76
CA ASP A 420 10.98 0.02 -11.00
C ASP A 420 10.83 0.79 -9.69
N THR A 421 10.16 0.19 -8.70
CA THR A 421 10.02 0.75 -7.35
C THR A 421 11.36 0.89 -6.65
N ARG A 422 12.22 -0.14 -6.73
CA ARG A 422 13.57 -0.12 -6.17
C ARG A 422 14.47 0.91 -6.84
N LYS A 423 14.34 1.10 -8.16
CA LYS A 423 15.05 2.18 -8.88
C LYS A 423 14.63 3.57 -8.38
N MET A 424 13.34 3.79 -8.13
CA MET A 424 12.85 5.04 -7.51
C MET A 424 13.38 5.20 -6.07
N ILE A 425 13.37 4.13 -5.28
CA ILE A 425 13.90 4.15 -3.91
C ILE A 425 15.39 4.54 -3.92
N ALA A 426 16.19 3.94 -4.81
CA ALA A 426 17.61 4.23 -4.94
C ALA A 426 17.86 5.70 -5.31
N SER A 427 17.11 6.24 -6.27
CA SER A 427 17.27 7.64 -6.71
C SER A 427 16.76 8.67 -5.70
N ARG A 428 15.86 8.29 -4.79
CA ARG A 428 15.26 9.16 -3.76
C ARG A 428 15.61 8.72 -2.33
N LEU A 429 16.72 8.01 -2.16
CA LEU A 429 17.12 7.45 -0.87
C LEU A 429 17.35 8.54 0.19
N ASP A 430 17.88 9.70 -0.20
CA ASP A 430 18.11 10.82 0.71
C ASP A 430 16.79 11.40 1.26
N GLU A 431 15.74 11.45 0.43
CA GLU A 431 14.40 11.85 0.88
C GLU A 431 13.82 10.83 1.86
N LEU A 432 13.99 9.53 1.59
CA LEU A 432 13.57 8.47 2.51
C LEU A 432 14.35 8.51 3.84
N CYS A 433 15.64 8.83 3.81
CA CYS A 433 16.44 9.03 5.03
C CYS A 433 15.94 10.25 5.83
N LYS A 434 15.56 11.35 5.15
CA LYS A 434 14.93 12.50 5.78
C LYS A 434 13.59 12.12 6.42
N VAL A 435 12.76 11.35 5.74
CA VAL A 435 11.50 10.81 6.29
C VAL A 435 11.77 9.95 7.51
N ALA A 436 12.73 9.02 7.45
CA ALA A 436 13.09 8.16 8.57
C ALA A 436 13.51 8.98 9.81
N ASN A 437 14.36 10.00 9.63
CA ASN A 437 14.74 10.91 10.73
C ASN A 437 13.53 11.67 11.30
N LEU A 438 12.66 12.19 10.43
CA LEU A 438 11.43 12.87 10.86
C LEU A 438 10.50 11.95 11.65
N LEU A 439 10.37 10.68 11.26
CA LEU A 439 9.55 9.67 11.97
C LEU A 439 10.18 9.24 13.30
N LEU A 440 11.51 9.23 13.39
CA LEU A 440 12.22 8.97 14.64
C LEU A 440 12.29 10.19 15.56
N GLY A 441 11.80 11.35 15.14
CA GLY A 441 11.88 12.60 15.89
C GLY A 441 13.30 13.13 16.03
N ASN A 442 14.20 12.75 15.11
CA ASN A 442 15.54 13.31 15.01
C ASN A 442 15.43 14.64 14.25
N GLU A 443 16.00 15.71 14.80
CA GLU A 443 16.10 17.04 14.16
C GLU A 443 17.44 17.25 13.50
#